data_AF-A0A377M6C3-F1
#
_entry.id   AF-A0A377M6C3-F1
#
_cell.length_a   1.000
_cell.length_b   1.000
_cell.length_c   1.000
_cell.angle_alpha   90.00
_cell.angle_beta   90.00
_cell.angle_gamma   90.00
#
_symmetry.space_group_name_H-M   'P 1'
#
loop_
_entity.id
_entity.type
_entity.pdbx_description
1 polymer ?
#
loop_
_entity_poly.entity_id
_entity_poly.type
_entity_poly.pdbx_seq_one_letter_code
_entity_poly.pdbx_strand_id
1 'polypeptide(L)'
;MLAWAEESAGRGESIEPYFSRTFENVATRWRLHEQVTAKWYKFAGLQLLRGEDGQKTAAGVDDVETLQKADQLLATAEQYYLKIGVKTQRQTIAARIRKLTQG
;
A
#
# COMPACT_ATOMS: atom_id res chain seq x y z
N MET A 1 0.42 3.17 -16.61
CA MET A 1 -0.33 2.15 -15.83
C MET A 1 -0.44 2.49 -14.36
N LEU A 2 0.65 2.57 -13.58
CA LEU A 2 0.53 2.93 -12.15
C LEU A 2 -0.13 4.31 -11.93
N ALA A 3 0.25 5.33 -12.71
CA ALA A 3 -0.35 6.65 -12.63
C ALA A 3 -1.87 6.65 -12.85
N TRP A 4 -2.37 5.83 -13.80
CA TRP A 4 -3.81 5.65 -14.01
C TRP A 4 -4.47 5.02 -12.79
N ALA A 5 -3.86 3.97 -12.20
CA ALA A 5 -4.40 3.34 -11.00
C ALA A 5 -4.43 4.31 -9.81
N GLU A 6 -3.40 5.15 -9.67
CA GLU A 6 -3.36 6.20 -8.65
C GLU A 6 -4.48 7.22 -8.82
N GLU A 7 -4.72 7.66 -10.06
CA GLU A 7 -5.73 8.66 -10.41
C GLU A 7 -7.16 8.11 -10.28
N SER A 8 -7.45 6.95 -10.87
CA SER A 8 -8.77 6.29 -10.79
C SER A 8 -9.13 5.94 -9.36
N ALA A 9 -8.20 5.37 -8.59
CA ALA A 9 -8.44 5.12 -7.18
C ALA A 9 -8.63 6.45 -6.40
N GLY A 10 -7.92 7.51 -6.77
CA GLY A 10 -8.13 8.86 -6.20
C GLY A 10 -9.56 9.38 -6.40
N ARG A 11 -10.21 9.02 -7.52
CA ARG A 11 -11.63 9.33 -7.79
C ARG A 11 -12.62 8.36 -7.15
N GLY A 12 -12.16 7.34 -6.41
CA GLY A 12 -13.01 6.30 -5.85
C GLY A 12 -13.45 5.23 -6.86
N GLU A 13 -12.88 5.23 -8.07
CA GLU A 13 -13.17 4.22 -9.07
C GLU A 13 -12.49 2.90 -8.72
N SER A 14 -13.11 1.78 -9.13
CA SER A 14 -12.45 0.48 -9.08
C SER A 14 -11.28 0.44 -10.06
N ILE A 15 -10.12 0.02 -9.56
CA ILE A 15 -8.91 -0.25 -10.36
C ILE A 15 -8.75 -1.74 -10.68
N GLU A 16 -9.68 -2.56 -10.19
CA GLU A 16 -9.68 -4.01 -10.38
C GLU A 16 -10.40 -4.44 -11.66
N PRO A 17 -10.01 -5.57 -12.25
CA PRO A 17 -8.96 -6.52 -11.82
C PRO A 17 -7.54 -6.15 -12.27
N TYR A 18 -7.39 -5.03 -12.98
CA TYR A 18 -6.14 -4.66 -13.65
C TYR A 18 -5.00 -4.42 -12.69
N PHE A 19 -5.29 -3.78 -11.56
CA PHE A 19 -4.31 -3.53 -10.52
C PHE A 19 -3.71 -4.84 -9.99
N SER A 20 -4.55 -5.76 -9.51
CA SER A 20 -4.10 -7.04 -8.94
C SER A 20 -3.27 -7.84 -9.94
N ARG A 21 -3.75 -7.95 -11.20
CA ARG A 21 -3.02 -8.68 -12.25
C ARG A 21 -1.67 -8.05 -12.57
N THR A 22 -1.60 -6.72 -12.63
CA THR A 22 -0.34 -6.02 -12.94
C THR A 22 0.63 -6.14 -11.77
N PHE A 23 0.14 -5.96 -10.55
CA PHE A 23 0.94 -6.07 -9.34
C PHE A 23 1.55 -7.47 -9.18
N GLU A 24 0.79 -8.53 -9.44
CA GLU A 24 1.30 -9.91 -9.43
C GLU A 24 2.49 -10.07 -10.38
N ASN A 25 2.40 -9.55 -11.60
CA ASN A 25 3.50 -9.62 -12.57
C ASN A 25 4.72 -8.79 -12.11
N VAL A 26 4.49 -7.60 -11.54
CA VAL A 26 5.56 -6.76 -10.95
C VAL A 26 6.25 -7.49 -9.79
N ALA A 27 5.48 -8.17 -8.95
CA ALA A 27 5.99 -8.84 -7.76
C ALA A 27 6.74 -10.15 -8.07
N THR A 28 6.38 -10.85 -9.15
CA THR A 28 6.85 -12.24 -9.37
C THR A 28 7.56 -12.50 -10.69
N ARG A 29 7.26 -11.74 -11.77
CA ARG A 29 7.70 -12.09 -13.12
C ARG A 29 8.64 -11.06 -13.73
N TRP A 30 8.34 -9.77 -13.57
CA TRP A 30 9.03 -8.71 -14.28
C TRP A 30 10.27 -8.23 -13.54
N ARG A 31 11.38 -8.07 -14.26
CA ARG A 31 12.60 -7.42 -13.75
C ARG A 31 12.56 -5.94 -14.10
N LEU A 32 11.82 -5.16 -13.31
CA LEU A 32 11.72 -3.71 -13.48
C LEU A 32 12.80 -2.99 -12.68
N HIS A 33 13.01 -1.70 -13.00
CA HIS A 33 13.81 -0.81 -12.20
C HIS A 33 13.29 -0.74 -10.76
N GLU A 34 14.19 -0.78 -9.78
CA GLU A 34 13.86 -0.89 -8.35
C GLU A 34 12.87 0.19 -7.87
N GLN A 35 13.07 1.44 -8.32
CA GLN A 35 12.17 2.55 -8.00
C GLN A 35 10.75 2.34 -8.54
N VAL A 36 10.59 1.71 -9.71
CA VAL A 36 9.27 1.41 -10.28
C VAL A 36 8.59 0.33 -9.46
N THR A 37 9.31 -0.74 -9.14
CA THR A 37 8.82 -1.82 -8.27
C THR A 37 8.40 -1.27 -6.91
N ALA A 38 9.23 -0.43 -6.28
CA ALA A 38 8.94 0.22 -5.01
C ALA A 38 7.64 1.05 -5.04
N LYS A 39 7.38 1.79 -6.13
CA LYS A 39 6.13 2.56 -6.27
C LYS A 39 4.90 1.66 -6.31
N TRP A 40 4.97 0.50 -6.98
CA TRP A 40 3.88 -0.47 -7.01
C TRP A 40 3.60 -1.05 -5.61
N TYR A 41 4.63 -1.48 -4.89
CA TYR A 41 4.47 -1.97 -3.50
C TYR A 41 3.92 -0.89 -2.57
N LYS A 42 4.42 0.34 -2.68
CA LYS A 42 3.91 1.47 -1.89
C LYS A 42 2.43 1.69 -2.16
N PHE A 43 2.03 1.72 -3.42
CA PHE A 43 0.63 1.93 -3.78
C PHE A 43 -0.25 0.76 -3.29
N ALA A 44 0.19 -0.49 -3.44
CA ALA A 44 -0.51 -1.66 -2.91
C ALA A 44 -0.75 -1.56 -1.40
N GLY A 45 0.28 -1.24 -0.62
CA GLY A 45 0.17 -1.08 0.83
C GLY A 45 -0.79 0.04 1.23
N LEU A 46 -0.76 1.18 0.54
CA LEU A 46 -1.67 2.29 0.82
C LEU A 46 -3.12 2.02 0.38
N GLN A 47 -3.34 1.21 -0.65
CA GLN A 47 -4.69 0.84 -1.08
C GLN A 47 -5.40 -0.05 -0.06
N LEU A 48 -4.68 -0.89 0.68
CA LEU A 48 -5.25 -1.65 1.81
C LEU A 48 -5.74 -0.76 2.96
N LEU A 49 -5.22 0.46 3.06
CA LEU A 49 -5.58 1.43 4.11
C LEU A 49 -6.65 2.43 3.67
N ARG A 50 -7.24 2.23 2.50
CA ARG A 50 -8.27 3.13 1.97
C ARG A 50 -9.57 2.94 2.73
N GLY A 51 -9.97 3.97 3.47
CA GLY A 51 -11.29 4.05 4.08
C GLY A 51 -12.38 4.40 3.06
N GLU A 52 -13.64 4.33 3.48
CA GLU A 52 -14.82 4.68 2.67
C GLU A 52 -14.81 6.15 2.21
N ASP A 53 -14.12 7.03 2.94
CA ASP A 53 -13.90 8.45 2.61
C ASP A 53 -12.81 8.66 1.53
N GLY A 54 -12.21 7.58 1.04
CA GLY A 54 -11.13 7.61 0.06
C GLY A 54 -9.75 7.98 0.64
N GLN A 55 -9.65 8.24 1.95
CA GLN A 55 -8.39 8.53 2.62
C GLN A 55 -7.59 7.24 2.84
N LYS A 56 -6.30 7.27 2.50
CA LYS A 56 -5.38 6.14 2.67
C LYS A 56 -4.72 6.17 4.05
N THR A 57 -5.53 6.17 5.11
CA THR A 57 -5.02 6.31 6.48
C THR A 57 -5.30 5.06 7.30
N ALA A 58 -4.30 4.65 8.10
CA ALA A 58 -4.46 3.52 9.01
C ALA A 58 -5.52 3.77 10.10
N ALA A 59 -5.91 5.02 10.35
CA ALA A 59 -6.87 5.37 11.39
C ALA A 59 -8.25 4.72 11.15
N GLY A 60 -8.69 4.62 9.89
CA GLY A 60 -9.99 4.04 9.52
C GLY A 60 -10.02 2.51 9.46
N VAL A 61 -8.89 1.82 9.68
CA VAL A 61 -8.80 0.36 9.59
C VAL A 61 -8.80 -0.25 11.00
N ASP A 62 -9.77 -1.13 11.27
CA ASP A 62 -9.91 -1.87 12.52
C ASP A 62 -9.44 -3.33 12.44
N ASP A 63 -9.12 -3.82 11.24
CA ASP A 63 -8.55 -5.15 11.05
C ASP A 63 -7.02 -5.14 11.18
N VAL A 64 -6.51 -5.80 12.22
CA VAL A 64 -5.07 -5.94 12.50
C VAL A 64 -4.35 -6.68 11.38
N GLU A 65 -4.98 -7.67 10.75
CA GLU A 65 -4.35 -8.44 9.68
C GLU A 65 -4.12 -7.57 8.44
N THR A 66 -5.12 -6.78 8.04
CA THR A 66 -5.01 -5.80 6.96
C THR A 66 -3.92 -4.77 7.25
N LEU A 67 -3.82 -4.27 8.48
CA LEU A 67 -2.75 -3.35 8.90
C LEU A 67 -1.36 -3.99 8.78
N GLN A 68 -1.18 -5.24 9.19
CA GLN A 68 0.08 -5.96 9.07
C GLN A 68 0.47 -6.19 7.60
N LYS A 69 -0.48 -6.59 6.74
CA LYS A 69 -0.26 -6.75 5.30
C LYS A 69 0.16 -5.43 4.66
N ALA A 70 -0.49 -4.33 5.03
CA ALA A 70 -0.12 -2.99 4.57
C ALA A 70 1.31 -2.63 4.99
N ASP A 71 1.70 -2.85 6.25
CA ASP A 71 3.08 -2.57 6.70
C ASP A 71 4.11 -3.40 5.94
N GLN A 72 3.83 -4.69 5.70
CA GLN A 72 4.74 -5.57 4.98
C GLN A 72 4.98 -5.11 3.53
N LEU A 73 3.91 -4.67 2.84
CA LEU A 73 4.01 -4.11 1.49
C LEU A 73 4.84 -2.81 1.49
N LEU A 74 4.62 -1.93 2.47
CA LEU A 74 5.39 -0.69 2.60
C LEU A 74 6.86 -0.96 2.94
N ALA A 75 7.14 -1.92 3.82
CA ALA A 75 8.50 -2.36 4.14
C ALA A 75 9.21 -2.90 2.89
N THR A 76 8.51 -3.70 2.08
CA THR A 76 9.04 -4.21 0.83
C THR A 76 9.33 -3.08 -0.17
N ALA A 77 8.47 -2.07 -0.25
CA ALA A 77 8.74 -0.88 -1.06
C ALA A 77 10.05 -0.17 -0.66
N GLU A 78 10.28 -0.03 0.65
CA GLU A 78 11.49 0.59 1.20
C GLU A 78 12.75 -0.23 0.92
N GLN A 79 12.65 -1.56 0.94
CA GLN A 79 13.75 -2.47 0.56
C GLN A 79 14.16 -2.29 -0.90
N TYR A 80 13.21 -2.11 -1.82
CA TYR A 80 13.52 -1.84 -3.23
C TYR A 80 14.07 -0.43 -3.45
N TYR A 81 13.59 0.57 -2.71
CA TYR A 81 14.09 1.94 -2.88
C TYR A 81 13.93 2.74 -1.58
N LEU A 82 15.04 2.93 -0.86
CA LEU A 82 15.04 3.58 0.45
C LEU A 82 14.39 4.98 0.45
N LYS A 83 14.52 5.73 -0.66
CA LYS A 83 13.96 7.08 -0.80
C LYS A 83 12.48 7.10 -1.23
N ILE A 84 11.77 5.96 -1.17
CA ILE A 84 10.35 5.86 -1.54
C ILE A 84 9.42 6.59 -0.55
N GLY A 85 9.90 6.85 0.68
CA GLY A 85 9.20 7.65 1.68
C GLY A 85 7.92 6.99 2.21
N VAL A 86 8.07 5.94 3.02
CA VAL A 86 6.96 5.19 3.66
C VAL A 86 7.03 5.20 5.19
N LYS A 87 8.11 5.75 5.76
CA LYS A 87 8.39 5.73 7.21
C LYS A 87 7.21 6.22 8.04
N THR A 88 6.65 7.37 7.70
CA THR A 88 5.53 7.96 8.45
C THR A 88 4.30 7.06 8.43
N GLN A 89 3.94 6.52 7.27
CA GLN A 89 2.78 5.63 7.13
C GLN A 89 2.97 4.35 7.95
N ARG A 90 4.15 3.75 7.91
CA ARG A 90 4.50 2.57 8.73
C ARG A 90 4.40 2.85 10.23
N GLN A 91 4.86 4.03 10.67
CA GLN A 91 4.72 4.44 12.07
C GLN A 91 3.25 4.60 12.49
N THR A 92 2.40 5.17 11.63
CA THR A 92 0.96 5.28 11.89
C THR A 92 0.27 3.91 11.95
N ILE A 93 0.63 2.99 11.05
CA ILE A 93 0.13 1.61 11.08
C ILE A 93 0.51 0.92 12.40
N ALA A 94 1.78 1.00 12.80
CA ALA A 94 2.26 0.40 14.04
C ALA A 94 1.53 0.96 15.28
N ALA A 95 1.28 2.28 15.31
CA ALA A 95 0.51 2.91 16.37
C ALA A 95 -0.94 2.41 16.42
N ARG A 96 -1.58 2.24 15.25
CA ARG A 96 -2.95 1.69 15.16
C ARG A 96 -3.03 0.26 15.66
N ILE A 97 -2.11 -0.61 15.22
CA ILE A 97 -2.05 -2.01 15.67
C ILE A 97 -1.96 -2.07 17.20
N ARG A 98 -1.04 -1.31 17.81
CA ARG A 98 -0.89 -1.26 19.27
C ARG A 98 -2.20 -0.91 19.96
N LYS A 99 -2.89 0.12 19.48
CA LYS A 99 -4.20 0.56 20.02
C LYS A 99 -5.26 -0.53 19.94
N LEU A 100 -5.30 -1.32 18.87
CA LEU A 100 -6.27 -2.41 18.69
C LEU A 100 -5.93 -3.65 19.52
N THR A 101 -4.66 -3.90 19.80
CA THR A 101 -4.22 -5.08 20.58
C THR A 101 -4.15 -4.86 22.10
N GLN A 102 -4.14 -3.59 22.54
CA GLN A 102 -4.05 -3.21 23.95
C GLN A 102 -5.39 -2.73 24.56
N GLY A 103 -6.46 -2.69 23.76
CA GLY A 103 -7.83 -2.42 24.21
C GLY A 103 -8.59 -3.71 24.47
#